data_AF-A0A321LC67-F1
#
_entry.id   AF-A0A321LC67-F1
#
_cell.length_a   1.000
_cell.length_b   1.000
_cell.length_c   1.000
_cell.angle_alpha   90.00
_cell.angle_beta   90.00
_cell.angle_gamma   90.00
#
_symmetry.space_group_name_H-M   'P 1'
#
loop_
_entity.id
_entity.type
_entity.pdbx_description
1 polymer ?
#
loop_
_entity_poly.entity_id
_entity_poly.type
_entity_poly.pdbx_seq_one_letter_code
_entity_poly.pdbx_strand_id
1 'polypeptide(L)'
;MTEAEIRLLLRVTARISFVFFMGAFAGNALLTLWPADLSRKIAEKQRDFLAGLAISHTAHLGGILALLMTLGWAHASKSTLYGGGLVFLLLYGLVLSTFVRLPFIGSPGFQTFSYWAIWMVFAAGFIPRIDRGGLIYTILGIAAIAAPALRIAAYTRKDRRKAVAV
;
A
#
# COMPACT_ATOMS: atom_id res chain seq x y z
N MET A 1 -9.01 9.74 24.11
CA MET A 1 -8.44 10.51 23.00
C MET A 1 -9.43 11.55 22.56
N THR A 2 -8.98 12.77 22.27
CA THR A 2 -9.79 13.81 21.63
C THR A 2 -9.95 13.52 20.14
N GLU A 3 -10.96 14.11 19.49
CA GLU A 3 -11.14 13.98 18.03
C GLU A 3 -9.88 14.42 17.26
N ALA A 4 -9.22 15.50 17.71
CA ALA A 4 -8.00 16.01 17.09
C ALA A 4 -6.85 14.99 17.16
N GLU A 5 -6.69 14.30 18.29
CA GLU A 5 -5.71 13.22 18.45
C GLU A 5 -6.02 12.03 17.54
N ILE A 6 -7.30 11.64 17.41
CA ILE A 6 -7.70 10.55 16.51
C ILE A 6 -7.41 10.92 15.06
N ARG A 7 -7.74 12.13 14.63
CA ARG A 7 -7.42 12.61 13.26
C ARG A 7 -5.92 12.69 13.01
N LEU A 8 -5.13 13.05 14.01
CA LEU A 8 -3.67 13.01 13.92
C LEU A 8 -3.16 11.58 13.77
N LEU A 9 -3.62 10.65 14.61
CA LEU A 9 -3.31 9.22 14.51
C LEU A 9 -3.61 8.69 13.11
N LEU A 10 -4.79 8.99 12.56
CA LEU A 10 -5.20 8.57 11.22
C LEU A 10 -4.24 9.10 10.13
N ARG A 11 -3.85 10.37 10.19
CA ARG A 11 -2.91 10.95 9.22
C ARG A 11 -1.53 10.30 9.31
N VAL A 12 -1.01 10.11 10.53
CA VAL A 12 0.32 9.54 10.76
C VAL A 12 0.37 8.08 10.31
N THR A 13 -0.59 7.28 10.76
CA THR A 13 -0.69 5.86 10.38
C THR A 13 -0.91 5.67 8.89
N ALA A 14 -1.70 6.52 8.22
CA ALA A 14 -1.86 6.46 6.76
C ALA A 14 -0.54 6.70 6.02
N ARG A 15 0.27 7.67 6.46
CA ARG A 15 1.58 7.99 5.87
C ARG A 15 2.58 6.85 6.09
N ILE A 16 2.66 6.33 7.32
CA ILE A 16 3.54 5.21 7.67
C ILE A 16 3.16 3.96 6.87
N SER A 17 1.86 3.63 6.82
CA SER A 17 1.35 2.51 6.04
C SER A 17 1.71 2.65 4.57
N PHE A 18 1.59 3.84 4.00
CA PHE A 18 1.96 4.08 2.61
C PHE A 18 3.44 3.84 2.34
N VAL A 19 4.33 4.29 3.23
CA VAL A 19 5.78 4.02 3.10
C VAL A 19 6.06 2.51 3.13
N PHE A 20 5.46 1.78 4.08
CA PHE A 20 5.60 0.33 4.14
C PHE A 20 5.07 -0.36 2.87
N PHE A 21 3.89 0.07 2.43
CA PHE A 21 3.28 -0.42 1.19
C PHE A 21 4.18 -0.16 -0.03
N MET A 22 4.82 1.00 -0.14
CA MET A 22 5.72 1.31 -1.25
C MET A 22 6.96 0.41 -1.30
N GLY A 23 7.55 0.10 -0.14
CA GLY A 23 8.63 -0.88 -0.07
C GLY A 23 8.21 -2.24 -0.62
N ALA A 24 7.05 -2.74 -0.20
CA ALA A 24 6.52 -4.03 -0.68
C ALA A 24 6.07 -4.00 -2.15
N PHE A 25 5.44 -2.91 -2.59
CA PHE A 25 4.84 -2.78 -3.92
C PHE A 25 5.87 -2.55 -5.02
N ALA A 26 6.91 -1.74 -4.74
CA ALA A 26 7.91 -1.33 -5.72
C ALA A 26 9.24 -2.09 -5.61
N GLY A 27 9.52 -2.80 -4.52
CA GLY A 27 10.83 -3.44 -4.27
C GLY A 27 11.32 -4.33 -5.41
N ASN A 28 10.48 -5.26 -5.89
CA ASN A 28 10.83 -6.16 -7.00
C ASN A 28 10.99 -5.42 -8.34
N ALA A 29 10.22 -4.35 -8.55
CA ALA A 29 10.34 -3.51 -9.74
C ALA A 29 11.66 -2.74 -9.75
N LEU A 30 12.02 -2.15 -8.60
CA LEU A 30 13.31 -1.49 -8.39
C LEU A 30 14.47 -2.44 -8.64
N LEU A 31 14.43 -3.66 -8.10
CA LEU A 31 15.47 -4.66 -8.33
C LEU A 31 15.60 -5.05 -9.82
N THR A 32 14.47 -5.15 -10.53
CA THR A 32 14.45 -5.51 -11.96
C THR A 32 15.01 -4.39 -12.84
N LEU A 33 14.74 -3.13 -12.51
CA LEU A 33 15.19 -1.97 -13.28
C LEU A 33 16.61 -1.54 -12.91
N TRP A 34 16.91 -1.54 -11.61
CA TRP A 34 18.15 -1.05 -11.03
C TRP A 34 18.71 -2.07 -10.02
N PRO A 35 19.50 -3.06 -10.46
CA PRO A 35 19.98 -4.16 -9.63
C PRO A 35 21.18 -3.74 -8.75
N ALA A 36 20.99 -2.73 -7.90
CA ALA A 36 21.96 -2.31 -6.89
C ALA A 36 21.66 -2.97 -5.53
N ASP A 37 22.63 -2.90 -4.60
CA ASP A 37 22.52 -3.48 -3.26
C ASP A 37 21.31 -2.96 -2.49
N LEU A 38 20.99 -1.68 -2.63
CA LEU A 38 19.81 -1.10 -1.97
C LEU A 38 18.51 -1.73 -2.50
N SER A 39 18.34 -1.85 -3.81
CA SER A 39 17.16 -2.47 -4.43
C SER A 39 17.01 -3.94 -4.01
N ARG A 40 18.13 -4.66 -3.90
CA ARG A 40 18.16 -6.04 -3.41
C ARG A 40 17.68 -6.12 -1.96
N LYS A 41 18.25 -5.30 -1.07
CA LYS A 41 17.85 -5.24 0.34
C LYS A 41 16.36 -4.91 0.51
N ILE A 42 15.84 -3.98 -0.27
CA ILE A 42 14.41 -3.63 -0.23
C ILE A 42 13.54 -4.82 -0.68
N ALA A 43 13.90 -5.48 -1.78
CA ALA A 43 13.17 -6.64 -2.29
C ALA A 43 13.20 -7.83 -1.32
N GLU A 44 14.35 -8.13 -0.71
CA GLU A 44 14.50 -9.18 0.30
C GLU A 44 13.66 -8.92 1.56
N LYS A 45 13.44 -7.64 1.88
CA LYS A 45 12.64 -7.18 3.03
C LYS A 45 11.16 -7.01 2.74
N GLN A 46 10.67 -7.49 1.59
CA GLN A 46 9.26 -7.37 1.18
C GLN A 46 8.28 -7.88 2.26
N ARG A 47 8.59 -9.01 2.91
CA ARG A 47 7.76 -9.56 4.00
C ARG A 47 7.72 -8.65 5.22
N ASP A 48 8.86 -8.06 5.59
CA ASP A 48 8.96 -7.13 6.73
C ASP A 48 8.15 -5.84 6.44
N PHE A 49 8.20 -5.35 5.19
CA PHE A 49 7.36 -4.24 4.73
C PHE A 49 5.87 -4.56 4.82
N LEU A 50 5.44 -5.74 4.38
CA LEU A 50 4.05 -6.18 4.49
C LEU A 50 3.59 -6.33 5.94
N ALA A 51 4.46 -6.85 6.82
CA ALA A 51 4.17 -6.94 8.25
C ALA A 51 4.03 -5.55 8.90
N GLY A 52 4.95 -4.63 8.59
CA GLY A 52 4.88 -3.24 9.06
C GLY A 52 3.61 -2.51 8.55
N LEU A 53 3.25 -2.76 7.29
CA LEU A 53 1.99 -2.29 6.71
C LEU A 53 0.80 -2.82 7.52
N ALA A 54 0.71 -4.12 7.78
CA ALA A 54 -0.37 -4.69 8.58
C ALA A 54 -0.46 -4.04 9.97
N ILE A 55 0.65 -3.97 10.70
CA ILE A 55 0.67 -3.37 12.05
C ILE A 55 0.18 -1.92 12.02
N SER A 56 0.72 -1.09 11.11
CA SER A 56 0.32 0.30 11.01
C SER A 56 -1.12 0.47 10.54
N HIS A 57 -1.63 -0.40 9.66
CA HIS A 57 -3.02 -0.35 9.22
C HIS A 57 -3.99 -0.85 10.28
N THR A 58 -3.61 -1.81 11.13
CA THR A 58 -4.41 -2.20 12.29
C THR A 58 -4.61 -1.02 13.24
N ALA A 59 -3.55 -0.25 13.52
CA ALA A 59 -3.65 0.98 14.30
C ALA A 59 -4.54 2.03 13.59
N HIS A 60 -4.43 2.15 12.27
CA HIS A 60 -5.29 3.01 11.46
C HIS A 60 -6.77 2.62 11.59
N LEU A 61 -7.09 1.32 11.52
CA LEU A 61 -8.44 0.79 11.71
C LEU A 61 -8.97 1.14 13.10
N GLY A 62 -8.16 0.97 14.16
CA GLY A 62 -8.52 1.39 15.51
C GLY A 62 -8.87 2.88 15.58
N GLY A 63 -8.11 3.74 14.88
CA GLY A 63 -8.43 5.16 14.74
C GLY A 63 -9.75 5.43 14.00
N ILE A 64 -10.07 4.67 12.94
CA ILE A 64 -11.35 4.81 12.22
C ILE A 64 -12.50 4.43 13.15
N LEU A 65 -12.40 3.29 13.85
CA LEU A 65 -13.42 2.83 14.77
C LEU A 65 -13.62 3.82 15.93
N ALA A 66 -12.54 4.34 16.51
CA ALA A 66 -12.61 5.36 17.56
C ALA A 66 -13.29 6.65 17.06
N LEU A 67 -12.98 7.10 15.83
CA LEU A 67 -13.62 8.27 15.23
C LEU A 67 -15.12 8.04 15.01
N LEU A 68 -15.50 6.85 14.52
CA LEU A 68 -16.90 6.48 14.31
C LEU A 68 -17.69 6.35 15.61
N MET A 69 -17.07 5.85 16.69
CA MET A 69 -17.68 5.83 18.02
C MET A 69 -17.86 7.25 18.59
N THR A 70 -16.96 8.17 18.23
CA THR A 70 -17.02 9.57 18.70
C THR A 70 -18.06 10.40 17.93
N LEU A 71 -18.11 10.27 16.61
CA LEU A 71 -19.00 11.05 15.73
C LEU A 71 -20.32 10.35 15.42
N GLY A 72 -20.43 9.06 15.69
CA GLY A 72 -21.56 8.21 15.30
C GLY A 72 -21.45 7.67 13.87
N TRP A 73 -22.02 6.47 13.67
CA TRP A 73 -21.96 5.73 12.40
C TRP A 73 -22.66 6.43 11.23
N ALA A 74 -23.58 7.36 11.48
CA ALA A 74 -24.22 8.16 10.45
C ALA A 74 -23.23 9.03 9.65
N HIS A 75 -22.07 9.35 10.25
CA HIS A 75 -20.99 10.09 9.59
C HIS A 75 -20.03 9.20 8.79
N ALA A 76 -20.24 7.88 8.77
CA ALA A 76 -19.43 6.97 7.97
C ALA A 76 -19.75 7.12 6.48
N SER A 77 -18.77 7.57 5.69
CA SER A 77 -18.93 7.60 4.24
C SER A 77 -19.02 6.17 3.67
N LYS A 78 -19.83 5.97 2.62
CA LYS A 78 -19.90 4.68 1.89
C LYS A 78 -18.52 4.25 1.37
N SER A 79 -17.68 5.21 0.96
CA SER A 79 -16.29 4.94 0.56
C SER A 79 -15.44 4.39 1.70
N THR A 80 -15.60 4.90 2.92
CA THR A 80 -14.88 4.39 4.10
C THR A 80 -15.32 2.97 4.43
N LEU A 81 -16.63 2.70 4.39
CA LEU A 81 -17.19 1.41 4.74
C LEU A 81 -16.84 0.31 3.73
N TYR A 82 -17.18 0.52 2.46
CA TYR A 82 -17.00 -0.51 1.43
C TYR A 82 -15.59 -0.50 0.85
N GLY A 83 -15.10 0.68 0.46
CA GLY A 83 -13.77 0.83 -0.13
C GLY A 83 -12.67 0.56 0.89
N GLY A 84 -12.77 1.15 2.08
CA GLY A 84 -11.84 0.91 3.17
C GLY A 84 -11.86 -0.54 3.67
N GLY A 85 -13.06 -1.10 3.91
CA GLY A 85 -13.21 -2.48 4.35
C GLY A 85 -12.60 -3.50 3.40
N LEU A 86 -12.82 -3.35 2.09
CA LEU A 86 -12.23 -4.22 1.08
C LEU A 86 -10.69 -4.16 1.09
N VAL A 87 -10.10 -2.97 1.23
CA VAL A 87 -8.63 -2.81 1.31
C VAL A 87 -8.06 -3.54 2.52
N PHE A 88 -8.73 -3.51 3.67
CA PHE A 88 -8.28 -4.28 4.83
C PHE A 88 -8.22 -5.78 4.53
N LEU A 89 -9.28 -6.33 3.91
CA LEU A 89 -9.31 -7.76 3.55
C LEU A 89 -8.19 -8.13 2.56
N LEU A 90 -7.99 -7.31 1.52
CA LEU A 90 -6.94 -7.53 0.52
C LEU A 90 -5.54 -7.43 1.14
N LEU A 91 -5.32 -6.47 2.03
CA LEU A 91 -4.07 -6.27 2.74
C LEU A 91 -3.76 -7.46 3.63
N TYR A 92 -4.68 -7.89 4.48
CA TYR A 92 -4.47 -9.04 5.35
C TYR A 92 -4.31 -10.33 4.56
N GLY A 93 -5.07 -10.52 3.48
CA GLY A 93 -4.89 -11.65 2.56
C GLY A 93 -3.49 -11.65 1.94
N LEU A 94 -3.01 -10.49 1.48
CA LEU A 94 -1.68 -10.34 0.92
C LEU A 94 -0.58 -10.67 1.93
N VAL A 95 -0.70 -10.16 3.16
CA VAL A 95 0.24 -10.47 4.26
C VAL A 95 0.19 -11.96 4.57
N LEU A 96 -1.00 -12.54 4.76
CA LEU A 96 -1.19 -13.95 5.08
C LEU A 96 -0.58 -14.86 4.02
N SER A 97 -0.68 -14.49 2.73
CA SER A 97 -0.07 -15.24 1.61
C SER A 97 1.45 -15.43 1.75
N THR A 98 2.12 -14.58 2.53
CA THR A 98 3.57 -14.68 2.79
C THR A 98 3.92 -15.65 3.93
N PHE A 99 2.96 -16.03 4.77
CA PHE A 99 3.17 -16.94 5.90
C PHE A 99 2.58 -18.33 5.65
N VAL A 100 1.46 -18.41 4.91
CA VAL A 100 0.75 -19.66 4.65
C VAL A 100 0.49 -19.88 3.16
N ARG A 101 0.60 -21.13 2.73
CA ARG A 101 0.25 -21.53 1.36
C ARG A 101 -1.25 -21.76 1.27
N LEU A 102 -1.95 -20.80 0.69
CA LEU A 102 -3.38 -20.90 0.39
C LEU A 102 -3.57 -20.85 -1.13
N PRO A 103 -4.34 -21.77 -1.75
CA PRO A 103 -4.37 -21.91 -3.21
C PRO A 103 -4.89 -20.65 -3.93
N PHE A 104 -5.93 -20.00 -3.40
CA PHE A 104 -6.46 -18.76 -3.99
C PHE A 104 -5.64 -17.52 -3.60
N ILE A 105 -5.44 -17.31 -2.29
CA ILE A 105 -4.77 -16.13 -1.73
C ILE A 105 -3.28 -16.07 -2.08
N GLY A 106 -2.62 -17.22 -2.22
CA GLY A 106 -1.23 -17.33 -2.66
C GLY A 106 -1.04 -17.16 -4.17
N SER A 107 -2.11 -17.14 -4.96
CA SER A 107 -2.00 -17.09 -6.42
C SER A 107 -1.37 -15.77 -6.91
N PRO A 108 -0.58 -15.79 -8.00
CA PRO A 108 -0.03 -14.57 -8.58
C PRO A 108 -1.10 -13.55 -8.98
N GLY A 109 -2.27 -14.03 -9.43
CA GLY A 109 -3.42 -13.19 -9.78
C GLY A 109 -3.97 -12.43 -8.58
N PHE A 110 -4.25 -13.13 -7.47
CA PHE A 110 -4.71 -12.49 -6.24
C PHE A 110 -3.71 -11.47 -5.71
N GLN A 111 -2.42 -11.83 -5.63
CA GLN A 111 -1.40 -10.91 -5.11
C GLN A 111 -1.29 -9.66 -5.99
N THR A 112 -1.29 -9.83 -7.31
CA THR A 112 -1.23 -8.71 -8.25
C THR A 112 -2.45 -7.79 -8.10
N PHE A 113 -3.65 -8.36 -8.08
CA PHE A 113 -4.88 -7.62 -7.87
C PHE A 113 -4.86 -6.84 -6.54
N SER A 114 -4.50 -7.50 -5.44
CA SER A 114 -4.41 -6.89 -4.11
C SER A 114 -3.43 -5.73 -4.08
N TYR A 115 -2.24 -5.88 -4.65
CA TYR A 115 -1.27 -4.78 -4.74
C TYR A 115 -1.84 -3.57 -5.49
N TRP A 116 -2.49 -3.77 -6.64
CA TRP A 116 -3.04 -2.65 -7.42
C TRP A 116 -4.26 -2.01 -6.76
N ALA A 117 -5.16 -2.81 -6.16
CA ALA A 117 -6.32 -2.30 -5.45
C ALA A 117 -5.92 -1.47 -4.20
N ILE A 118 -4.95 -1.95 -3.42
CA ILE A 118 -4.42 -1.21 -2.26
C ILE A 118 -3.71 0.07 -2.73
N TRP A 119 -2.93 0.00 -3.82
CA TRP A 119 -2.28 1.18 -4.40
C TRP A 119 -3.32 2.25 -4.78
N MET A 120 -4.41 1.87 -5.44
CA MET A 120 -5.47 2.82 -5.87
C MET A 120 -6.02 3.63 -4.69
N VAL A 121 -6.24 3.00 -3.54
CA VAL A 121 -6.77 3.69 -2.36
C VAL A 121 -5.76 4.65 -1.75
N PHE A 122 -4.48 4.27 -1.68
CA PHE A 122 -3.44 5.21 -1.28
C PHE A 122 -3.25 6.35 -2.28
N ALA A 123 -3.29 6.06 -3.57
CA ALA A 123 -3.20 7.04 -4.65
C ALA A 123 -4.32 8.08 -4.55
N ALA A 124 -5.57 7.64 -4.36
CA ALA A 124 -6.71 8.52 -4.09
C ALA A 124 -6.54 9.34 -2.79
N GLY A 125 -5.78 8.82 -1.82
CA GLY A 125 -5.44 9.51 -0.58
C GLY A 125 -4.30 10.55 -0.69
N PHE A 126 -3.34 10.39 -1.59
CA PHE A 126 -2.17 11.29 -1.63
C PHE A 126 -2.11 12.17 -2.88
N ILE A 127 -2.46 11.64 -4.06
CA ILE A 127 -2.33 12.37 -5.34
C ILE A 127 -3.15 13.67 -5.36
N PRO A 128 -4.45 13.68 -4.96
CA PRO A 128 -5.23 14.92 -5.00
C PRO A 128 -4.77 16.01 -4.04
N ARG A 129 -3.77 15.73 -3.19
CA ARG A 129 -3.26 16.64 -2.15
C ARG A 129 -1.83 17.11 -2.43
N ILE A 130 -1.29 16.84 -3.62
CA ILE A 130 0.07 17.21 -3.99
C ILE A 130 0.30 18.73 -3.92
N ASP A 131 -0.70 19.52 -4.33
CA ASP A 131 -0.68 20.99 -4.40
C ASP A 131 -0.98 21.65 -3.05
N ARG A 132 -1.95 21.10 -2.30
CA ARG A 132 -2.55 21.74 -1.12
C ARG A 132 -2.16 21.11 0.22
N GLY A 133 -1.58 19.91 0.22
CA GLY A 133 -1.24 19.18 1.44
C GLY A 133 0.11 19.56 2.06
N GLY A 134 0.89 20.41 1.40
CA GLY A 134 2.27 20.73 1.78
C GLY A 134 3.26 19.60 1.44
N LEU A 135 4.53 19.83 1.80
CA LEU A 135 5.67 19.04 1.31
C LEU A 135 5.51 17.52 1.46
N ILE A 136 4.96 17.06 2.58
CA ILE A 136 4.79 15.61 2.81
C ILE A 136 3.81 14.97 1.82
N TYR A 137 2.70 15.63 1.49
CA TYR A 137 1.74 15.08 0.52
C TYR A 137 2.28 15.19 -0.91
N THR A 138 3.07 16.22 -1.21
CA THR A 138 3.78 16.33 -2.49
C THR A 138 4.72 15.15 -2.68
N ILE A 139 5.59 14.86 -1.70
CA ILE A 139 6.55 13.74 -1.77
C ILE A 139 5.82 12.40 -1.90
N LEU A 140 4.85 12.14 -1.03
CA LEU A 140 4.12 10.87 -1.03
C LEU A 140 3.24 10.70 -2.29
N GLY A 141 2.63 11.79 -2.76
CA GLY A 141 1.84 11.79 -3.99
C GLY A 141 2.68 11.53 -5.24
N ILE A 142 3.87 12.15 -5.34
CA ILE A 142 4.83 11.87 -6.41
C ILE A 142 5.29 10.40 -6.34
N ALA A 143 5.60 9.90 -5.15
CA ALA A 143 5.96 8.48 -4.97
C ALA A 143 4.81 7.54 -5.40
N ALA A 144 3.55 7.91 -5.13
CA ALA A 144 2.38 7.14 -5.55
C ALA A 144 2.22 7.09 -7.08
N ILE A 145 2.71 8.10 -7.80
CA ILE A 145 2.74 8.12 -9.28
C ILE A 145 3.96 7.37 -9.82
N ALA A 146 5.13 7.51 -9.19
CA ALA A 146 6.36 6.89 -9.65
C ALA A 146 6.37 5.36 -9.50
N ALA A 147 5.86 4.85 -8.37
CA ALA A 147 5.84 3.42 -8.07
C ALA A 147 5.13 2.54 -9.13
N PRO A 148 3.91 2.85 -9.61
CA PRO A 148 3.25 2.08 -10.66
C PRO A 148 4.01 2.17 -11.99
N ALA A 149 4.59 3.33 -12.32
CA ALA A 149 5.41 3.49 -13.53
C ALA A 149 6.63 2.55 -13.51
N LEU A 150 7.32 2.46 -12.36
CA LEU A 150 8.42 1.50 -12.15
C LEU A 150 7.95 0.06 -12.33
N ARG A 151 6.80 -0.30 -11.77
CA ARG A 151 6.27 -1.67 -11.83
C ARG A 151 5.90 -2.09 -13.25
N ILE A 152 5.26 -1.19 -14.01
CA ILE A 152 4.92 -1.41 -15.42
C ILE A 152 6.20 -1.53 -16.27
N ALA A 153 7.17 -0.63 -16.07
CA ALA A 153 8.45 -0.69 -16.77
C ALA A 153 9.23 -1.99 -16.47
N ALA A 154 9.17 -2.49 -15.23
CA ALA A 154 9.79 -3.75 -14.85
C ALA A 154 9.15 -4.96 -15.57
N TYR A 155 7.80 -4.98 -15.68
CA TYR A 155 7.10 -6.05 -16.41
C TYR A 155 7.50 -6.07 -17.89
N THR A 156 7.48 -4.92 -18.55
CA THR A 156 7.87 -4.82 -19.98
C THR A 156 9.33 -5.23 -20.23
N ARG A 157 10.25 -4.91 -19.32
CA ARG A 157 11.66 -5.37 -19.41
C ARG A 157 11.78 -6.89 -19.27
N LYS A 158 11.00 -7.50 -18.37
CA LYS A 158 11.02 -8.95 -18.15
C LYS A 158 10.49 -9.71 -19.36
N ASP A 159 9.42 -9.22 -19.98
CA ASP A 159 8.83 -9.85 -21.15
C ASP A 159 9.75 -9.76 -22.37
N ARG A 160 10.40 -8.61 -22.58
CA ARG A 160 11.44 -8.45 -23.62
C ARG A 160 12.61 -9.43 -23.44
N ARG A 161 13.09 -9.62 -22.20
CA ARG A 161 14.18 -10.57 -21.91
C ARG A 161 13.78 -12.01 -22.21
N LYS A 162 12.53 -12.40 -21.94
CA LYS A 162 12.02 -13.73 -22.27
C LYS A 162 11.93 -13.92 -23.79
N ALA A 163 11.45 -12.93 -24.53
CA ALA A 163 11.30 -13.01 -25.98
C ALA A 163 12.64 -13.11 -26.73
N VAL A 164 13.73 -12.55 -26.19
CA VAL A 164 15.09 -12.64 -26.77
C VAL A 164 15.80 -13.95 -26.39
N ALA A 165 15.33 -14.65 -25.35
CA ALA A 165 15.92 -15.90 -24.87
C ALA A 165 15.27 -17.16 -25.46
N VAL A 166 14.27 -17.00 -26.34
CA VAL A 166 13.59 -18.04 -27.13
C VAL A 166 14.09 -17.93 -28.57
#